data_AF-A0A962X8S5-F1
#
_entry.id   AF-A0A962X8S5-F1
#
_cell.length_a   1.000
_cell.length_b   1.000
_cell.length_c   1.000
_cell.angle_alpha   90.00
_cell.angle_beta   90.00
_cell.angle_gamma   90.00
#
_symmetry.space_group_name_H-M   'P 1'
#
loop_
_entity.id
_entity.type
_entity.pdbx_description
1 polymer ?
#
loop_
_entity_poly.entity_id
_entity_poly.type
_entity_poly.pdbx_seq_one_letter_code
_entity_poly.pdbx_strand_id
1 'polypeptide(L)' 'TVVIPPKRHRNIQRDYDKELDKSRHLIESFFCKLKQFRAIATRYDKTARNFLAAVHLAASAIWLN' A
#
# COMPACT_ATOMS: atom_id res chain seq x y z
N THR A 1 -9.33 -18.24 -2.76
CA THR A 1 -10.18 -17.82 -1.62
C THR A 1 -10.45 -16.34 -1.74
N VAL A 2 -11.67 -15.87 -1.44
CA VAL A 2 -11.98 -14.43 -1.49
C VAL A 2 -11.35 -13.74 -0.28
N VAL A 3 -10.59 -12.67 -0.51
CA VAL A 3 -9.81 -11.97 0.52
C VAL A 3 -10.54 -10.72 1.02
N ILE A 4 -11.47 -10.21 0.22
CA ILE A 4 -12.16 -8.95 0.50
C ILE A 4 -13.33 -9.22 1.45
N PRO A 5 -13.38 -8.56 2.62
CA PRO A 5 -14.46 -8.77 3.57
C PRO A 5 -15.82 -8.37 2.98
N PRO A 6 -16.89 -9.13 3.29
CA PRO A 6 -18.24 -8.74 2.91
C PRO A 6 -18.68 -7.47 3.65
N LYS A 7 -19.56 -6.68 3.04
CA LYS A 7 -20.18 -5.52 3.72
C LYS A 7 -20.88 -5.97 5.00
N ARG A 8 -20.68 -5.23 6.09
CA ARG A 8 -21.24 -5.51 7.43
C ARG A 8 -22.75 -5.77 7.43
N HIS A 9 -23.51 -5.07 6.58
CA HIS A 9 -24.97 -5.16 6.48
C HIS A 9 -25.49 -6.25 5.53
N ARG A 10 -24.62 -7.17 5.08
CA ARG A 10 -25.04 -8.23 4.16
C ARG A 10 -25.84 -9.29 4.92
N ASN A 11 -27.02 -9.63 4.39
CA ASN A 11 -27.92 -10.63 5.00
C ASN A 11 -27.28 -12.03 5.08
N ILE A 12 -26.47 -12.39 4.08
CA ILE A 12 -25.65 -13.62 4.09
C ILE A 12 -24.18 -13.21 4.07
N GLN A 13 -23.48 -13.48 5.17
CA GLN A 13 -22.03 -13.26 5.24
C GLN A 13 -21.31 -14.33 4.43
N ARG A 14 -20.34 -13.90 3.62
CA ARG A 14 -19.46 -14.80 2.89
C ARG A 14 -18.24 -15.11 3.74
N ASP A 15 -17.79 -16.36 3.69
CA ASP A 15 -16.49 -16.72 4.23
C ASP A 15 -15.38 -15.99 3.43
N TYR A 16 -14.42 -15.45 4.16
CA TYR A 16 -13.26 -14.78 3.60
C TYR A 16 -12.05 -15.06 4.48
N ASP A 17 -10.88 -15.04 3.85
CA ASP A 17 -9.63 -15.30 4.55
C ASP A 17 -9.19 -14.05 5.34
N LYS A 18 -9.44 -14.06 6.65
CA LYS A 18 -9.12 -12.95 7.56
C LYS A 18 -7.62 -12.72 7.70
N GLU A 19 -6.81 -13.78 7.64
CA GLU A 19 -5.36 -13.66 7.79
C GLU A 19 -4.75 -12.99 6.56
N LEU A 20 -5.21 -13.36 5.37
CA LEU A 20 -4.79 -12.74 4.12
C LEU A 20 -5.30 -11.29 4.00
N ASP A 21 -6.51 -10.99 4.47
CA ASP A 21 -7.02 -9.61 4.54
C ASP A 21 -6.16 -8.75 5.48
N LYS A 22 -5.83 -9.26 6.68
CA LYS A 22 -4.99 -8.56 7.65
C LYS A 22 -3.60 -8.24 7.09
N SER A 23 -3.07 -9.11 6.24
CA SER A 23 -1.77 -8.91 5.58
C SER A 23 -1.77 -7.70 4.63
N ARG A 24 -2.93 -7.27 4.10
CA ARG A 24 -3.05 -6.07 3.25
C ARG A 24 -2.69 -4.78 3.98
N HIS A 25 -2.91 -4.73 5.30
CA HIS A 25 -2.55 -3.57 6.12
C HIS A 25 -1.05 -3.22 5.99
N LEU A 26 -0.17 -4.22 5.81
CA LEU A 26 1.26 -3.99 5.62
C LEU A 26 1.55 -3.20 4.33
N ILE A 27 0.88 -3.58 3.24
CA ILE A 27 1.00 -2.93 1.94
C ILE A 27 0.40 -1.52 2.00
N GLU A 28 -0.77 -1.37 2.63
CA GLU A 28 -1.42 -0.06 2.80
C GLU A 28 -0.58 0.89 3.68
N SER A 29 0.02 0.37 4.75
CA SER A 29 0.95 1.12 5.61
C SER A 29 2.19 1.55 4.84
N PHE A 30 2.76 0.66 4.02
CA PHE A 30 3.89 0.98 3.15
C PHE A 30 3.56 2.13 2.18
N PHE A 31 2.43 2.05 1.47
CA PHE A 31 2.01 3.12 0.56
C PHE A 31 1.66 4.42 1.29
N CYS A 32 1.12 4.33 2.51
CA CYS A 32 0.86 5.49 3.34
C CYS A 32 2.17 6.23 3.68
N LYS A 33 3.19 5.49 4.14
CA LYS A 33 4.54 6.03 4.40
C LYS A 33 5.18 6.58 3.12
N LEU A 34 5.04 5.87 1.99
CA LEU A 34 5.58 6.30 0.71
C LEU A 34 4.97 7.63 0.22
N LYS A 35 3.68 7.86 0.52
CA LYS A 35 2.99 9.13 0.23
C LYS A 35 3.36 10.28 1.17
N GLN A 36 4.01 10.02 2.32
CA GLN A 36 4.54 11.10 3.17
C GLN A 36 5.69 11.86 2.48
N PHE A 37 6.40 11.20 1.58
CA PHE A 37 7.42 11.83 0.76
C PHE A 37 6.76 12.71 -0.31
N ARG A 38 6.65 14.02 -0.02
CA ARG A 38 6.00 15.02 -0.89
C ARG A 38 6.49 14.96 -2.34
N ALA A 39 7.79 14.79 -2.56
CA ALA A 39 8.39 14.69 -3.89
C ALA A 39 7.84 13.51 -4.72
N ILE A 40 7.56 12.39 -4.05
CA ILE A 40 6.98 11.19 -4.68
C ILE A 40 5.49 11.39 -4.89
N ALA A 41 4.77 11.89 -3.88
CA ALA A 41 3.33 12.11 -3.93
C ALA A 41 2.92 13.10 -5.03
N THR A 42 3.68 14.18 -5.23
CA THR A 42 3.38 15.18 -6.27
C THR A 42 4.02 14.88 -7.61
N ARG A 43 4.73 13.74 -7.77
CA ARG A 43 5.45 13.41 -9.02
C ARG A 43 6.34 14.58 -9.47
N TYR A 44 7.10 15.16 -8.54
CA TYR A 44 7.89 16.37 -8.83
C TYR A 44 8.98 16.13 -9.87
N ASP A 45 9.42 14.88 -9.99
CA ASP A 45 10.46 14.51 -10.93
C ASP A 45 9.97 14.47 -12.38
N LYS A 46 10.70 15.15 -13.27
CA LYS A 46 10.38 15.27 -14.69
C LYS A 46 10.70 14.01 -15.50
N THR A 47 11.61 13.16 -15.01
CA THR A 47 12.10 11.99 -15.74
C THR A 47 11.63 10.71 -15.04
N ALA A 48 11.05 9.78 -15.79
CA ALA A 48 10.59 8.51 -15.22
C ALA A 48 11.69 7.76 -14.45
N ARG A 49 12.95 7.85 -14.89
CA ARG A 49 14.11 7.24 -14.23
C ARG A 49 14.36 7.78 -12.83
N ASN A 50 14.34 9.11 -12.66
CA ASN A 50 14.66 9.71 -11.37
C ASN A 50 13.47 9.63 -10.40
N PHE A 51 12.23 9.65 -10.90
CA PHE A 51 11.06 9.24 -10.12
C PHE A 51 11.18 7.80 -9.58
N LEU A 52 11.58 6.86 -10.44
CA LEU A 52 11.73 5.45 -10.07
C LEU A 52 12.87 5.26 -9.04
N ALA A 53 14.00 5.94 -9.24
CA ALA A 53 15.11 5.95 -8.27
C ALA A 53 14.67 6.50 -6.91
N ALA A 54 13.93 7.60 -6.87
CA ALA A 54 13.39 8.17 -5.63
C ALA A 54 12.42 7.21 -4.92
N VAL A 55 11.58 6.50 -5.67
CA VAL A 55 10.68 5.46 -5.14
C VAL A 55 11.47 4.30 -4.52
N HIS A 56 12.53 3.82 -5.18
CA HIS A 56 13.38 2.76 -4.61
C HIS A 56 14.12 3.20 -3.34
N LEU A 57 14.61 4.44 -3.32
CA LEU A 57 15.28 4.99 -2.14
C LEU A 57 14.32 5.08 -0.97
N ALA A 58 13.13 5.65 -1.18
CA ALA A 58 12.10 5.72 -0.14
C ALA A 58 11.62 4.34 0.31
N ALA A 59 11.45 3.39 -0.61
CA ALA A 59 11.10 2.01 -0.28
C ALA A 59 12.15 1.36 0.61
N SER A 60 13.44 1.54 0.29
CA SER A 60 14.56 1.00 1.07
C SER A 60 14.64 1.64 2.46
N ALA A 61 14.40 2.96 2.55
CA ALA A 61 14.35 3.67 3.82
C ALA A 61 13.18 3.22 4.72
N ILE A 62 11.99 2.99 4.14
CA ILE A 62 10.84 2.45 4.87
C ILE A 62 11.09 1.01 5.35
N TRP A 63 11.83 0.22 4.57
CA TRP A 63 12.16 -1.16 4.93
C TRP A 63 13.18 -1.25 6.06
N LEU A 64 14.17 -0.35 6.07
CA LEU A 64 15.23 -0.33 7.08
C LEU A 64 14.75 0.24 8.44
N ASN A 65 13.61 0.93 8.46
CA ASN A 65 13.03 1.57 9.63
C ASN A 65 11.99 0.71 10.34
#